data_AF-A0A7W0WCQ7-F1
#
_entry.id   AF-A0A7W0WCQ7-F1
#
_cell.length_a   1.000
_cell.length_b   1.000
_cell.length_c   1.000
_cell.angle_alpha   90.00
_cell.angle_beta   90.00
_cell.angle_gamma   90.00
#
_symmetry.space_group_name_H-M   'P 1'
#
loop_
_entity.id
_entity.type
_entity.pdbx_description
1 polymer ?
#
loop_
_entity_poly.entity_id
_entity_poly.type
_entity_poly.pdbx_seq_one_letter_code
_entity_poly.pdbx_strand_id
1 'polypeptide(L)' 'MSVRRKLIVVSNRGPLAFALDADGARVARRGAGGLVTALAPLVSRHDVTWIASALSDEDR' A
#
# COMPACT_ATOMS: atom_id res chain seq x y z
N MET A 1 28.79 -13.00 1.87
CA MET A 1 27.70 -12.14 1.36
C MET A 1 26.50 -12.28 2.29
N SER A 2 26.00 -11.18 2.87
CA SER A 2 24.79 -11.22 3.70
C SER A 2 23.56 -11.30 2.79
N VAL A 3 22.71 -12.30 3.01
CA VAL A 3 21.44 -12.44 2.28
C VAL A 3 20.50 -11.33 2.75
N ARG A 4 20.12 -10.41 1.85
CA ARG A 4 19.08 -9.43 2.13
C ARG A 4 17.75 -10.16 2.33
N ARG A 5 17.20 -10.08 3.54
CA ARG A 5 15.89 -10.64 3.86
C ARG A 5 14.79 -9.81 3.19
N LYS A 6 13.79 -10.47 2.61
CA LYS A 6 12.60 -9.81 2.07
C LYS A 6 11.78 -9.24 3.23
N LEU A 7 11.33 -8.00 3.12
CA LEU A 7 10.44 -7.36 4.07
C LEU A 7 9.02 -7.40 3.52
N ILE A 8 8.14 -8.12 4.22
CA ILE A 8 6.73 -8.26 3.86
C ILE A 8 5.88 -7.65 4.97
N VAL A 9 4.99 -6.74 4.61
CA VAL A 9 4.00 -6.15 5.53
C VAL A 9 2.63 -6.72 5.16
N VAL A 10 1.91 -7.23 6.15
CA VAL A 10 0.55 -7.73 5.98
C VAL A 10 -0.36 -6.98 6.95
N SER A 11 -1.38 -6.32 6.43
CA SER A 11 -2.37 -5.60 7.22
C SER A 11 -3.67 -5.45 6.46
N ASN A 12 -4.77 -5.17 7.17
CA ASN A 12 -6.06 -5.03 6.51
C ASN A 12 -6.11 -3.86 5.51
N ARG A 13 -5.40 -2.75 5.78
CA ARG A 13 -5.26 -1.60 4.88
C ARG A 13 -3.84 -1.50 4.33
N GLY A 14 -3.72 -1.20 3.04
CA GLY A 14 -2.46 -1.01 2.34
C GLY A 14 -2.03 0.46 2.25
N PRO A 15 -0.87 0.73 1.64
CA PRO A 15 -0.35 2.08 1.43
C PRO A 15 -1.08 2.83 0.31
N LEU A 16 -1.91 2.12 -0.46
CA LEU A 16 -2.71 2.62 -1.56
C LEU A 16 -4.17 2.20 -1.38
N ALA A 17 -5.05 3.01 -1.94
CA ALA A 17 -6.44 2.68 -2.26
C ALA A 17 -6.70 3.13 -3.69
N PHE A 18 -7.65 2.51 -4.38
CA PHE A 18 -8.02 2.87 -5.73
C PHE A 18 -9.36 3.59 -5.74
N ALA A 19 -9.55 4.46 -6.73
CA ALA A 19 -10.86 5.00 -7.03
C ALA A 19 -10.92 5.60 -8.44
N LEU A 20 -12.12 5.88 -8.92
CA LEU A 20 -12.34 6.44 -10.26
C LEU A 20 -12.08 7.95 -10.28
N ASP A 21 -11.39 8.43 -11.31
CA ASP A 21 -11.31 9.85 -11.63
C ASP A 21 -12.53 10.34 -12.42
N ALA A 22 -12.49 11.61 -12.87
CA ALA A 22 -13.59 12.24 -13.58
C ALA A 22 -13.89 11.60 -14.95
N ASP A 23 -12.91 10.94 -15.54
CA ASP A 23 -13.02 10.26 -16.84
C ASP A 23 -13.40 8.77 -16.68
N GLY A 24 -13.62 8.32 -15.44
CA GLY A 24 -13.95 6.94 -15.11
C GLY A 24 -12.73 6.00 -15.12
N ALA A 25 -11.51 6.53 -15.17
CA ALA A 25 -10.30 5.73 -15.08
C ALA A 25 -9.95 5.46 -13.62
N ARG A 26 -9.47 4.23 -13.36
CA ARG A 26 -9.03 3.82 -12.01
C ARG A 26 -7.67 4.44 -11.70
N VAL A 27 -7.63 5.28 -10.67
CA VAL A 27 -6.42 5.96 -10.19
C VAL A 27 -6.03 5.49 -8.80
N ALA A 28 -4.71 5.34 -8.58
CA ALA A 28 -4.16 5.05 -7.27
C ALA A 28 -4.13 6.30 -6.40
N ARG A 29 -4.50 6.14 -5.13
CA ARG A 29 -4.52 7.19 -4.12
C ARG A 29 -3.76 6.70 -2.91
N ARG A 30 -3.07 7.61 -2.20
CA ARG A 30 -2.40 7.26 -0.96
C ARG A 30 -3.43 6.75 0.06
N GLY A 31 -3.17 5.59 0.66
CA GLY A 31 -3.94 5.05 1.77
C GLY A 31 -3.96 6.03 2.95
N ALA A 32 -5.12 6.15 3.59
CA ALA A 32 -5.30 7.04 4.74
C ALA A 32 -5.08 6.29 6.08
N GLY A 33 -4.83 7.06 7.14
CA GLY A 33 -4.81 6.58 8.53
C GLY A 33 -3.42 6.39 9.14
N GLY A 34 -3.41 6.13 10.46
CA GLY A 34 -2.19 6.08 11.28
C GLY A 34 -1.19 5.01 10.85
N LEU A 35 -1.67 3.84 10.37
CA LEU A 35 -0.80 2.75 9.94
C LEU A 35 0.07 3.13 8.74
N VAL A 36 -0.53 3.71 7.69
CA VAL A 36 0.19 4.12 6.48
C VAL A 36 1.19 5.22 6.80
N THR A 37 0.83 6.16 7.67
CA THR A 37 1.72 7.23 8.12
C THR A 37 2.88 6.69 8.97
N ALA A 38 2.62 5.77 9.90
CA ALA A 38 3.64 5.20 10.77
C ALA A 38 4.66 4.35 10.00
N LEU A 39 4.22 3.64 8.96
CA LEU A 39 5.09 2.78 8.15
C LEU A 39 5.71 3.47 6.94
N ALA A 40 5.31 4.71 6.62
CA ALA A 40 5.88 5.45 5.48
C ALA A 40 7.42 5.54 5.49
N PRO A 41 8.10 5.80 6.64
CA PRO A 41 9.57 5.82 6.68
C PRO A 41 10.22 4.46 6.43
N LEU A 42 9.53 3.36 6.77
CA LEU A 42 10.01 2.00 6.53
C LEU A 42 9.91 1.66 5.04
N VAL A 43 8.79 1.99 4.41
CA VAL A 43 8.57 1.77 2.97
C VAL A 43 9.50 2.64 2.12
N SER A 44 9.85 3.86 2.56
CA SER A 44 10.75 4.72 1.78
C SER A 44 12.23 4.33 1.85
N ARG A 45 12.62 3.48 2.81
CA ARG A 45 14.02 3.09 3.06
C ARG A 45 14.32 1.64 2.69
N HIS A 46 13.28 0.82 2.49
CA HIS A 46 13.41 -0.61 2.25
C HIS A 46 12.58 -1.03 1.04
N ASP A 47 13.04 -2.09 0.39
CA ASP A 47 12.22 -2.81 -0.59
C ASP A 47 11.17 -3.64 0.17
N VAL A 48 9.92 -3.22 0.08
CA VAL A 48 8.80 -3.76 0.86
C VAL A 48 7.72 -4.28 -0.07
N THR A 49 7.31 -5.54 0.14
CA THR A 49 6.05 -6.05 -0.41
C THR A 49 4.95 -5.86 0.62
N TRP A 50 3.90 -5.10 0.29
CA TRP A 50 2.77 -4.87 1.19
C TRP A 50 1.53 -5.58 0.64
N ILE A 51 1.01 -6.53 1.42
CA ILE A 51 -0.21 -7.28 1.12
C ILE A 51 -1.35 -6.71 1.97
N ALA A 52 -2.46 -6.34 1.31
CA ALA A 52 -3.66 -5.83 1.96
C ALA A 52 -4.93 -6.35 1.29
N SER A 53 -6.04 -6.29 2.00
CA SER A 53 -7.36 -6.62 1.48
C SER A 53 -7.83 -5.58 0.46
N ALA A 54 -8.51 -6.02 -0.60
CA ALA A 54 -9.27 -5.12 -1.46
C ALA A 54 -10.57 -4.72 -0.74
N LEU A 55 -10.66 -3.47 -0.28
CA LEU A 55 -11.73 -3.01 0.61
C LEU A 55 -12.86 -2.30 -0.14
N SER A 56 -12.63 -1.82 -1.35
CA SER A 56 -13.66 -1.29 -2.25
C SER A 56 -13.75 -2.08 -3.57
N ASP A 57 -14.79 -1.80 -4.36
CA ASP A 57 -14.92 -2.37 -5.71
C ASP A 57 -13.81 -1.88 -6.64
N GLU A 58 -13.30 -0.68 -6.40
CA GLU A 58 -12.17 -0.12 -7.13
C GLU A 58 -10.84 -0.77 -6.72
N ASP A 59 -10.74 -1.34 -5.51
CA ASP A 59 -9.56 -2.09 -5.08
C ASP A 59 -9.52 -3.53 -5.66
N ARG A 60 -10.66 -4.08 -6.09
CA ARG A 60 -10.76 -5.43 -6.69
C ARG A 60 -10.37 -5.43 -8.16
#